data_AF-A0A355UJJ6-F1
#
_entry.id   AF-A0A355UJJ6-F1
#
_cell.length_a   1.000
_cell.length_b   1.000
_cell.length_c   1.000
_cell.angle_alpha   90.00
_cell.angle_beta   90.00
_cell.angle_gamma   90.00
#
_symmetry.space_group_name_H-M   'P 1'
#
loop_
_entity.id
_entity.type
_entity.pdbx_description
1 polymer ?
#
loop_
_entity_poly.entity_id
_entity_poly.type
_entity_poly.pdbx_seq_one_letter_code
_entity_poly.pdbx_strand_id
1 'polypeptide(L)' 'SHAIYEDVEDIMPKINETKTIYRNDKERQKAIRNLEKLMQQAVKDLDFLVAARYRDEIERIRKEK' A
#
# COMPACT_ATOMS: atom_id res chain seq x y z
N SER A 1 15.91 -4.76 -25.06
CA SER A 1 15.74 -4.53 -23.61
C SER A 1 14.26 -4.26 -23.34
N HIS A 2 13.50 -5.31 -23.01
CA HIS A 2 12.09 -5.17 -22.63
C HIS A 2 12.08 -4.78 -21.16
N ALA A 3 11.79 -3.51 -20.87
CA ALA A 3 11.59 -3.06 -19.50
C ALA A 3 10.31 -3.73 -18.99
N ILE A 4 10.45 -4.46 -17.89
CA ILE A 4 9.43 -5.31 -17.27
C ILE A 4 8.43 -4.37 -16.59
N TYR A 5 7.50 -3.84 -17.38
CA TYR A 5 6.33 -3.05 -16.96
C TYR A 5 5.07 -3.92 -16.98
N GLU A 6 5.22 -5.23 -16.84
CA GLU A 6 4.12 -6.15 -16.60
C GLU A 6 4.17 -6.48 -15.09
N ASP A 7 3.00 -6.48 -14.44
CA ASP A 7 2.76 -6.84 -13.03
C ASP A 7 2.78 -5.74 -11.95
N VAL A 8 2.73 -4.45 -12.29
CA VAL A 8 2.43 -3.42 -11.27
C VAL A 8 1.03 -3.54 -10.65
N GLU A 9 0.14 -4.34 -11.26
CA GLU A 9 -1.17 -4.71 -10.68
C GLU A 9 -1.12 -5.91 -9.73
N ASP A 10 -0.06 -6.71 -9.73
CA ASP A 10 0.03 -7.95 -8.93
C ASP A 10 0.72 -7.72 -7.57
N ILE A 11 1.56 -6.68 -7.47
CA ILE A 11 2.23 -6.29 -6.22
C ILE A 11 1.32 -5.44 -5.31
N MET A 12 0.31 -4.78 -5.90
CA MET A 12 -0.81 -4.29 -5.10
C MET A 12 -1.73 -5.48 -4.87
N PRO A 13 -1.84 -6.01 -3.63
CA PRO A 13 -2.97 -6.90 -3.36
C PRO A 13 -4.20 -6.10 -3.77
N LYS A 14 -4.97 -6.59 -4.76
CA LYS A 14 -6.25 -6.01 -5.15
C LYS A 14 -7.03 -5.81 -3.86
N ILE A 15 -7.00 -4.60 -3.32
CA ILE A 15 -7.86 -4.17 -2.23
C ILE A 15 -9.20 -4.11 -2.92
N ASN A 16 -9.84 -5.29 -2.96
CA ASN A 16 -11.10 -5.55 -3.59
C ASN A 16 -12.01 -4.37 -3.31
N GLU A 17 -12.66 -3.82 -4.34
CA GLU A 17 -13.47 -2.59 -4.34
C GLU A 17 -14.63 -2.61 -3.31
N THR A 18 -14.74 -3.65 -2.50
CA THR A 18 -15.26 -3.58 -1.15
C THR A 18 -14.46 -2.57 -0.31
N LYS A 19 -14.92 -1.31 -0.28
CA LYS A 19 -14.65 -0.30 0.75
C LYS A 19 -14.31 -0.99 2.08
N THR A 20 -13.01 -1.12 2.38
CA THR A 20 -12.55 -1.90 3.53
C THR A 20 -12.84 -1.06 4.77
N ILE A 21 -14.05 -1.19 5.30
CA ILE A 21 -14.41 -0.60 6.58
C ILE A 21 -13.60 -1.35 7.63
N TYR A 22 -12.51 -0.75 8.10
CA TYR A 22 -11.78 -1.32 9.22
C TYR A 22 -12.68 -1.28 10.45
N ARG A 23 -13.28 -2.43 10.78
CA ARG A 23 -14.27 -2.54 11.86
C ARG A 23 -13.62 -2.38 13.24
N ASN A 24 -12.30 -2.53 13.33
CA ASN A 24 -11.56 -2.47 14.59
C ASN A 24 -10.19 -1.80 14.41
N ASP A 25 -9.74 -1.03 15.42
CA ASP A 25 -8.44 -0.33 15.39
C ASP A 25 -7.25 -1.26 15.18
N LYS A 26 -7.37 -2.52 15.65
CA LYS A 26 -6.35 -3.54 15.45
C LYS A 26 -6.14 -3.89 13.98
N GLU A 27 -7.21 -3.90 13.18
CA GLU A 27 -7.14 -4.19 11.74
C GLU A 27 -6.58 -2.99 10.96
N ARG A 28 -6.95 -1.76 11.34
CA ARG A 28 -6.32 -0.53 10.82
C ARG A 28 -4.81 -0.55 11.05
N GLN A 29 -4.39 -0.82 12.27
CA GLN A 29 -2.96 -0.88 12.62
C GLN A 29 -2.22 -2.00 11.88
N LYS A 30 -2.88 -3.12 11.58
CA LYS A 30 -2.28 -4.20 10.80
C LYS A 30 -2.08 -3.78 9.34
N ALA A 31 -3.09 -3.12 8.74
CA ALA A 31 -3.00 -2.60 7.39
C ALA A 31 -1.92 -1.51 7.25
N ILE A 32 -1.87 -0.55 8.17
CA ILE A 32 -0.84 0.50 8.19
C ILE A 32 0.56 -0.14 8.28
N ARG A 33 0.77 -1.08 9.21
CA ARG A 33 2.07 -1.77 9.35
C ARG A 33 2.48 -2.55 8.10
N ASN A 34 1.53 -3.14 7.38
CA ASN A 34 1.82 -3.82 6.12
C ASN A 34 2.22 -2.83 5.03
N LEU A 35 1.49 -1.71 4.90
CA LEU A 35 1.81 -0.65 3.94
C LEU A 35 3.16 0.02 4.23
N GLU A 36 3.50 0.21 5.51
CA GLU A 36 4.82 0.75 5.91
C GLU A 36 5.95 -0.18 5.48
N LYS A 37 5.79 -1.50 5.61
CA LYS A 37 6.77 -2.48 5.13
C LYS A 37 6.91 -2.44 3.61
N LEU A 38 5.80 -2.38 2.88
CA LEU A 38 5.81 -2.30 1.42
C LEU A 38 6.43 -0.98 0.93
N MET A 39 6.17 0.14 1.61
CA MET A 39 6.81 1.42 1.35
C MET A 39 8.32 1.35 1.57
N GLN A 40 8.78 0.77 2.69
CA GLN A 40 10.20 0.61 2.96
C GLN A 40 10.89 -0.27 1.91
N GLN A 41 10.20 -1.31 1.43
CA GLN A 41 10.70 -2.15 0.36
C GLN A 41 10.82 -1.37 -0.95
N ALA A 42 9.78 -0.63 -1.34
CA ALA A 42 9.81 0.24 -2.53
C ALA A 42 10.93 1.29 -2.47
N VAL A 43 11.21 1.87 -1.29
CA VAL A 43 12.35 2.79 -1.09
C VAL A 43 13.70 2.08 -1.32
N LYS A 44 13.86 0.84 -0.84
CA LYS A 44 15.08 0.05 -1.07
C LYS A 44 15.26 -0.27 -2.55
N ASP A 45 14.16 -0.49 -3.25
CA ASP A 45 14.13 -0.80 -4.68
C ASP A 45 14.19 0.47 -5.55
N LEU A 46 14.37 1.66 -4.93
CA LEU A 46 14.39 2.98 -5.55
C LEU A 46 13.10 3.35 -6.32
N ASP A 47 12.00 2.67 -6.00
CA ASP A 47 10.67 2.95 -6.53
C ASP A 47 9.93 3.97 -5.64
N PHE A 48 10.32 5.23 -5.81
CA PHE A 48 9.74 6.33 -5.03
C PHE A 48 8.29 6.62 -5.39
N LEU A 49 7.85 6.27 -6.60
CA LEU A 49 6.47 6.47 -7.02
C LEU A 49 5.55 5.50 -6.26
N VAL A 50 5.95 4.23 -6.16
CA VAL A 50 5.22 3.24 -5.37
C VAL A 50 5.28 3.56 -3.88
N ALA A 51 6.45 4.00 -3.36
CA ALA A 51 6.55 4.45 -1.98
C ALA A 51 5.60 5.64 -1.67
N ALA A 52 5.48 6.61 -2.58
CA ALA A 52 4.56 7.73 -2.42
C ALA A 52 3.09 7.28 -2.39
N ARG A 53 2.71 6.30 -3.22
CA ARG A 53 1.35 5.72 -3.21
C ARG A 53 1.05 5.02 -1.88
N TYR A 54 1.98 4.23 -1.35
CA TYR A 54 1.79 3.60 -0.04
C TYR A 54 1.66 4.61 1.09
N ARG A 55 2.43 5.71 1.05
CA ARG A 55 2.28 6.83 1.99
C ARG A 55 0.87 7.42 1.94
N ASP A 56 0.36 7.71 0.75
CA ASP A 56 -0.95 8.33 0.59
C ASP A 56 -2.08 7.40 1.08
N GLU A 57 -1.93 6.09 0.86
CA GLU A 57 -2.84 5.07 1.38
C GLU A 57 -2.82 4.99 2.92
N ILE A 58 -1.64 5.03 3.55
CA ILE A 58 -1.50 5.07 5.02
C ILE A 58 -2.23 6.29 5.59
N GLU A 59 -2.06 7.45 4.96
CA GLU A 59 -2.70 8.69 5.40
C GLU A 59 -4.23 8.65 5.20
N ARG A 60 -4.73 7.99 4.15
CA ARG A 60 -6.17 7.75 3.99
C ARG A 60 -6.73 6.93 5.15
N ILE A 61 -6.08 5.81 5.49
CA ILE A 61 -6.52 4.92 6.57
C ILE A 61 -6.47 5.64 7.93
N ARG A 62 -5.49 6.51 8.15
CA ARG A 62 -5.40 7.34 9.37
C ARG A 62 -6.52 8.37 9.49
N LYS A 63 -7.00 8.89 8.36
CA LYS A 63 -8.06 9.90 8.29
C LYS A 63 -9.48 9.34 8.35
N GLU A 64 -9.68 8.06 8.03
CA GLU A 64 -10.98 7.35 8.13
C GLU A 64 -11.40 7.05 9.59
N LYS A 65 -11.17 8.00 10.50
CA LYS A 65 -11.40 7.87 11.94
C LYS A 65 -12.85 8.22 12.33
#